data_AF-A0A317MQ17-F1
#
_entry.id   AF-A0A317MQ17-F1
#
_cell.length_a   1.000
_cell.length_b   1.000
_cell.length_c   1.000
_cell.angle_alpha   90.00
_cell.angle_beta   90.00
_cell.angle_gamma   90.00
#
_symmetry.space_group_name_H-M   'P 1'
#
loop_
_entity.id
_entity.type
_entity.pdbx_description
1 polymer ?
#
loop_
_entity_poly.entity_id
_entity_poly.type
_entity_poly.pdbx_seq_one_letter_code
_entity_poly.pdbx_strand_id
1 'polypeptide(L)'
;MYGDDRVQQLFRNPRVVLISGYARLPDSVASHSQYQRLGVVLAVDSADGRIVAADTTLLTDLAKDFFRALVEGASVTDDIAEIVQRVQTRYAGQSGAALTTALRRCLETYYQLRDGDQLPCGPEDPASLDGKE
;
A
#
# COMPACT_ATOMS: atom_id res chain seq x y z
N MET A 1 17.73 -2.60 -13.80
CA MET A 1 18.29 -1.49 -13.00
C MET A 1 17.47 -0.20 -13.18
N TYR A 2 16.13 -0.24 -13.02
CA TYR A 2 15.25 0.94 -13.21
C TYR A 2 14.40 1.25 -11.96
N GLY A 3 14.70 0.58 -10.84
CA GLY A 3 13.90 0.66 -9.61
C GLY A 3 14.34 1.75 -8.64
N ASP A 4 15.60 2.18 -8.69
CA ASP A 4 16.16 3.09 -7.68
C ASP A 4 15.60 4.52 -7.84
N ASP A 5 15.57 5.05 -9.06
CA ASP A 5 15.11 6.42 -9.33
C ASP A 5 13.64 6.67 -8.95
N ARG A 6 12.76 5.68 -9.13
CA ARG A 6 11.33 5.83 -8.78
C ARG A 6 11.16 5.92 -7.26
N VAL A 7 11.83 5.06 -6.51
CA VAL A 7 11.76 5.05 -5.04
C VAL A 7 12.37 6.33 -4.47
N GLN A 8 13.48 6.80 -5.04
CA GLN A 8 14.07 8.09 -4.65
C GLN A 8 13.12 9.27 -4.92
N GLN A 9 12.38 9.28 -6.03
CA GLN A 9 11.37 10.31 -6.29
C GLN A 9 10.24 10.30 -5.26
N LEU A 10 9.80 9.12 -4.81
CA LEU A 10 8.77 8.99 -3.77
C LEU A 10 9.23 9.61 -2.44
N PHE A 11 10.47 9.34 -2.03
CA PHE A 11 11.02 9.90 -0.79
C PHE A 11 11.15 11.42 -0.81
N ARG A 12 11.18 12.04 -2.00
CA ARG A 12 11.23 13.50 -2.15
C ARG A 12 9.85 14.15 -2.17
N ASN A 13 8.78 13.39 -2.35
CA ASN A 13 7.42 13.92 -2.34
C ASN A 13 6.87 13.91 -0.90
N PRO A 14 6.73 15.07 -0.22
CA PRO A 14 6.29 15.13 1.17
C PRO A 14 4.83 14.70 1.35
N ARG A 15 4.04 14.59 0.28
CA ARG A 15 2.66 14.09 0.29
C ARG A 15 2.57 12.56 0.33
N VAL A 16 3.67 11.86 0.02
CA VAL A 16 3.67 10.40 0.02
C VAL A 16 3.83 9.90 1.45
N VAL A 17 2.82 9.18 1.93
CA VAL A 17 2.84 8.52 3.24
C VAL A 17 3.12 7.04 3.08
N LEU A 18 3.92 6.50 4.00
CA LEU A 18 4.16 5.07 4.09
C LEU A 18 3.29 4.48 5.19
N ILE A 19 2.47 3.50 4.82
CA ILE A 19 1.58 2.77 5.72
C ILE A 19 1.93 1.29 5.71
N SER A 20 1.75 0.62 6.85
CA SER A 20 2.05 -0.81 6.96
C SER A 20 0.96 -1.55 7.72
N GLY A 21 0.63 -2.74 7.23
CA GLY A 21 -0.30 -3.67 7.87
C GLY A 21 0.32 -5.05 8.02
N TYR A 22 0.07 -5.69 9.16
CA TYR A 22 0.61 -7.02 9.48
C TYR A 22 -0.51 -8.00 9.83
N ALA A 23 -0.35 -9.25 9.39
CA ALA A 23 -1.26 -10.33 9.73
C ALA A 23 -0.49 -11.58 10.15
N ARG A 24 -1.09 -12.38 11.02
CA ARG A 24 -0.54 -13.68 11.42
C ARG A 24 -0.75 -14.70 10.30
N LEU A 25 0.26 -15.51 10.02
CA LEU A 25 0.14 -16.64 9.10
C LEU A 25 -0.57 -17.82 9.80
N PRO A 26 -1.34 -18.65 9.08
CA PRO A 26 -1.97 -19.84 9.66
C PRO A 26 -0.94 -20.86 10.14
N ASP A 27 -1.27 -21.60 11.19
CA ASP A 27 -0.34 -22.51 11.90
C ASP A 27 0.24 -23.62 11.00
N SER A 28 -0.47 -24.00 9.94
CA SER A 28 -0.01 -24.99 8.93
C SER A 28 1.25 -24.56 8.16
N VAL A 29 1.52 -23.25 8.09
CA VAL A 29 2.70 -22.67 7.40
C VAL A 29 3.78 -22.24 8.40
N ALA A 30 3.38 -21.98 9.65
CA ALA A 30 4.24 -21.46 10.73
C ALA A 30 5.23 -22.50 11.29
N SER A 31 5.00 -23.80 11.06
CA SER A 31 5.85 -24.87 11.60
C SER A 31 7.18 -25.06 10.87
N HIS A 32 7.39 -24.41 9.72
CA HIS A 32 8.60 -24.57 8.89
C HIS A 32 9.36 -23.27 8.62
N SER A 33 8.86 -22.12 9.06
CA SER A 33 9.53 -20.86 8.74
C SER A 33 9.37 -19.83 9.85
N GLN A 34 10.48 -19.16 10.12
CA GLN A 34 10.74 -18.08 11.08
C GLN A 34 9.92 -16.80 10.81
N TYR A 35 8.93 -16.88 9.91
CA TYR A 35 8.04 -15.81 9.51
C TYR A 35 6.65 -16.03 10.10
N GLN A 36 6.47 -15.58 11.35
CA GLN A 36 5.19 -15.71 12.05
C GLN A 36 4.16 -14.64 11.60
N ARG A 37 4.60 -13.63 10.84
CA ARG A 37 3.78 -12.51 10.37
C ARG A 37 4.08 -12.18 8.92
N LEU A 38 3.01 -11.97 8.15
CA LEU A 38 3.05 -11.41 6.81
C LEU A 38 2.81 -9.90 6.91
N GLY A 39 3.70 -9.12 6.31
CA GLY A 39 3.60 -7.67 6.22
C GLY A 39 3.24 -7.20 4.81
N VAL A 40 2.45 -6.12 4.75
CA VAL A 40 2.17 -5.33 3.55
C VAL A 40 2.54 -3.89 3.87
N VAL A 41 3.23 -3.24 2.95
CA VAL A 41 3.59 -1.83 3.03
C VAL A 41 3.13 -1.14 1.76
N LEU A 42 2.47 0.01 1.89
CA LEU A 42 2.03 0.82 0.75
C LEU A 42 2.58 2.23 0.92
N ALA A 43 3.07 2.80 -0.18
CA ALA A 43 3.29 4.24 -0.30
C ALA A 43 2.07 4.83 -1.00
N VAL A 44 1.42 5.81 -0.38
CA VAL A 44 0.18 6.42 -0.87
C VAL A 44 0.38 7.92 -1.00
N ASP A 45 0.03 8.49 -2.14
CA ASP A 45 -0.01 9.94 -2.31
C ASP A 45 -1.25 10.49 -1.57
N SER A 46 -1.06 11.38 -0.61
CA SER A 46 -2.16 11.97 0.17
C SER A 46 -3.06 12.89 -0.64
N ALA A 47 -2.61 13.38 -1.81
CA ALA A 47 -3.39 14.30 -2.65
C ALA A 47 -4.63 13.62 -3.25
N ASP A 48 -4.46 12.42 -3.81
CA ASP A 48 -5.52 11.67 -4.50
C ASP A 48 -5.73 10.25 -3.94
N GLY A 49 -4.98 9.85 -2.90
CA GLY A 49 -5.12 8.53 -2.28
C GLY A 49 -4.56 7.40 -3.14
N ARG A 50 -3.71 7.68 -4.12
CA ARG A 50 -3.21 6.66 -5.04
C ARG A 50 -2.03 5.91 -4.47
N ILE A 51 -2.05 4.59 -4.60
CA ILE A 51 -0.92 3.72 -4.24
C ILE A 51 0.19 3.93 -5.28
N VAL A 52 1.26 4.58 -4.89
CA VAL A 52 2.40 4.91 -5.76
C VAL A 52 3.52 3.87 -5.71
N ALA A 53 3.59 3.08 -4.63
CA ALA A 53 4.42 1.89 -4.54
C ALA A 53 3.88 0.90 -3.50
N ALA A 54 4.22 -0.38 -3.65
CA ALA A 54 3.84 -1.41 -2.69
C ALA A 54 4.98 -2.42 -2.43
N ASP A 55 4.98 -3.00 -1.24
CA ASP A 55 5.85 -4.12 -0.90
C ASP A 55 5.20 -5.11 0.07
N THR A 56 5.72 -6.33 0.09
CA THR A 56 5.23 -7.38 0.98
C THR A 56 6.33 -8.36 1.37
N THR A 57 6.18 -8.97 2.55
CA THR A 57 7.12 -9.96 3.07
C THR A 57 6.93 -11.36 2.45
N LEU A 58 6.28 -11.48 1.29
CA LEU A 58 6.19 -12.75 0.56
C LEU A 58 7.59 -13.22 0.17
N LEU A 59 7.79 -14.53 0.18
CA LEU A 59 9.13 -15.12 0.03
C LEU A 59 9.72 -14.90 -1.37
N THR A 60 8.91 -15.07 -2.41
CA THR A 60 9.38 -15.05 -3.79
C THR A 60 9.18 -13.69 -4.42
N ASP A 61 10.15 -13.24 -5.22
CA ASP A 61 10.04 -11.96 -5.93
C ASP A 61 8.87 -11.96 -6.91
N LEU A 62 8.58 -13.10 -7.55
CA LEU A 62 7.38 -13.26 -8.39
C LEU A 62 6.10 -12.92 -7.62
N ALA A 63 5.97 -13.34 -6.35
CA ALA A 63 4.79 -13.05 -5.56
C ALA A 63 4.72 -11.58 -5.13
N LYS A 64 5.88 -10.96 -4.84
CA LYS A 64 5.96 -9.52 -4.55
C LYS A 64 5.58 -8.69 -5.77
N ASP A 65 6.14 -8.99 -6.93
CA ASP A 65 5.87 -8.27 -8.19
C ASP A 65 4.43 -8.47 -8.64
N PHE A 66 3.89 -9.67 -8.48
CA PHE A 66 2.47 -9.93 -8.73
C PHE A 66 1.58 -9.12 -7.80
N PHE A 67 1.90 -9.06 -6.49
CA PHE A 67 1.15 -8.22 -5.54
C PHE A 67 1.20 -6.74 -5.92
N ARG A 68 2.39 -6.20 -6.24
CA ARG A 68 2.58 -4.82 -6.72
C ARG A 68 1.68 -4.53 -7.93
N ALA A 69 1.69 -5.41 -8.93
CA ALA A 69 0.87 -5.27 -10.13
C ALA A 69 -0.65 -5.24 -9.87
N LEU A 70 -1.12 -5.79 -8.76
CA LEU A 70 -2.55 -5.76 -8.41
C LEU A 70 -2.96 -4.47 -7.71
N VAL A 71 -2.06 -3.87 -6.92
CA VAL A 71 -2.39 -2.77 -5.99
C VAL A 71 -1.85 -1.42 -6.44
N GLU A 72 -0.68 -1.37 -7.08
CA GLU A 72 -0.08 -0.10 -7.52
C GLU A 72 -0.94 0.58 -8.58
N GLY A 73 -1.07 1.90 -8.44
CA GLY A 73 -1.88 2.74 -9.30
C GLY A 73 -3.36 2.81 -8.93
N ALA A 74 -3.85 1.97 -8.00
CA ALA A 74 -5.22 2.02 -7.50
C ALA A 74 -5.42 3.15 -6.48
N SER A 75 -6.63 3.69 -6.43
CA SER A 75 -7.06 4.69 -5.46
C SER A 75 -7.58 4.02 -4.19
N VAL A 76 -6.97 4.31 -3.04
CA VAL A 76 -7.48 3.78 -1.76
C VAL A 76 -8.75 4.49 -1.31
N THR A 77 -9.09 5.65 -1.89
CA THR A 77 -10.28 6.43 -1.53
C THR A 77 -11.54 5.98 -2.24
N ASP A 78 -11.41 5.46 -3.47
CA ASP A 78 -12.53 5.01 -4.29
C ASP A 78 -12.77 3.49 -4.15
N ASP A 79 -11.71 2.71 -4.01
CA ASP A 79 -11.75 1.29 -4.41
C ASP A 79 -11.21 0.29 -3.37
N ILE A 80 -11.26 0.56 -2.05
CA ILE A 80 -10.74 -0.38 -1.02
C ILE A 80 -11.26 -1.81 -1.25
N ALA A 81 -12.58 -1.95 -1.38
CA ALA A 81 -13.22 -3.25 -1.51
C ALA A 81 -12.75 -3.95 -2.78
N GLU A 82 -12.56 -3.21 -3.87
CA GLU A 82 -12.09 -3.74 -5.14
C GLU A 82 -10.62 -4.19 -5.04
N ILE A 83 -9.72 -3.38 -4.46
CA ILE A 83 -8.30 -3.73 -4.29
C ILE A 83 -8.18 -5.03 -3.47
N VAL A 84 -8.92 -5.11 -2.37
CA VAL A 84 -8.95 -6.29 -1.50
C VAL A 84 -9.50 -7.51 -2.25
N GLN A 85 -10.61 -7.36 -2.98
CA GLN A 85 -11.23 -8.44 -3.75
C GLN A 85 -10.32 -8.90 -4.90
N ARG A 86 -9.62 -7.98 -5.55
CA ARG A 86 -8.67 -8.27 -6.62
C ARG A 86 -7.51 -9.12 -6.09
N VAL A 87 -6.94 -8.77 -4.94
CA VAL A 87 -5.91 -9.60 -4.29
C VAL A 87 -6.47 -10.96 -3.88
N GLN A 88 -7.64 -10.99 -3.24
CA GLN A 88 -8.26 -12.23 -2.78
C GLN A 88 -8.60 -13.20 -3.91
N THR A 89 -9.02 -12.71 -5.07
CA THR A 89 -9.41 -13.53 -6.23
C THR A 89 -8.25 -13.96 -7.10
N ARG A 90 -7.16 -13.17 -7.14
CA ARG A 90 -6.01 -13.44 -8.02
C ARG A 90 -4.82 -14.07 -7.31
N TYR A 91 -4.78 -14.05 -5.98
CA TYR A 91 -3.74 -14.70 -5.19
C TYR A 91 -4.27 -15.97 -4.51
N ALA A 92 -4.04 -17.13 -5.13
CA ALA A 92 -4.44 -18.45 -4.62
C ALA A 92 -3.31 -19.16 -3.83
N GLY A 93 -2.56 -18.42 -3.01
CA GLY A 93 -1.45 -18.95 -2.22
C GLY A 93 -1.84 -19.31 -0.78
N GLN A 94 -1.03 -20.13 -0.10
CA GLN A 94 -1.23 -20.50 1.31
C GLN A 94 -1.23 -19.28 2.26
N SER A 95 -0.57 -18.19 1.85
CA SER A 95 -0.53 -16.92 2.59
C SER A 95 -1.66 -15.96 2.23
N GLY A 96 -2.63 -16.35 1.40
CA GLY A 96 -3.61 -15.42 0.82
C GLY A 96 -4.55 -14.78 1.84
N ALA A 97 -4.98 -15.54 2.84
CA ALA A 97 -5.78 -15.01 3.94
C ALA A 97 -5.00 -13.96 4.74
N ALA A 98 -3.75 -14.26 5.09
CA ALA A 98 -2.88 -13.32 5.81
C ALA A 98 -2.57 -12.07 4.97
N LEU A 99 -2.28 -12.23 3.68
CA LEU A 99 -2.05 -11.13 2.75
C LEU A 99 -3.26 -10.19 2.67
N THR A 100 -4.45 -10.77 2.52
CA THR A 100 -5.71 -10.01 2.47
C THR A 100 -5.96 -9.27 3.79
N THR A 101 -5.72 -9.91 4.93
CA THR A 101 -5.86 -9.27 6.25
C THR A 101 -4.84 -8.15 6.46
N ALA A 102 -3.58 -8.36 6.08
CA ALA A 102 -2.53 -7.35 6.20
C ALA A 102 -2.85 -6.12 5.34
N LEU A 103 -3.28 -6.33 4.10
CA LEU A 103 -3.73 -5.27 3.21
C LEU A 103 -4.91 -4.48 3.80
N ARG A 104 -5.94 -5.15 4.32
CA ARG A 104 -7.09 -4.49 4.96
C ARG A 104 -6.67 -3.58 6.12
N ARG A 105 -5.77 -4.07 6.99
CA ARG A 105 -5.23 -3.27 8.10
C ARG A 105 -4.46 -2.05 7.60
N CYS A 106 -3.67 -2.24 6.54
CA CYS A 106 -2.90 -1.17 5.92
C CYS A 106 -3.85 -0.04 5.43
N LEU A 107 -4.92 -0.42 4.73
CA LEU A 107 -5.93 0.53 4.23
C LEU A 107 -6.69 1.20 5.39
N GLU A 108 -7.06 0.46 6.44
CA GLU A 108 -7.70 1.03 7.63
C GLU A 108 -6.83 2.09 8.31
N THR A 109 -5.51 1.86 8.43
CA THR A 109 -4.56 2.86 8.94
C THR A 109 -4.57 4.14 8.11
N TYR A 110 -4.65 4.04 6.78
CA TYR A 110 -4.76 5.22 5.92
C TYR A 110 -6.01 6.05 6.22
N TYR A 111 -7.16 5.38 6.37
CA TYR A 111 -8.41 6.07 6.69
C TYR A 111 -8.38 6.76 8.04
N GLN A 112 -7.76 6.13 9.05
CA GLN A 112 -7.58 6.74 10.36
C GLN A 112 -6.69 7.99 10.29
N LEU A 113 -5.61 7.95 9.51
CA LEU A 113 -4.74 9.11 9.28
C LEU A 113 -5.47 10.25 8.55
N ARG A 114 -6.32 9.91 7.58
CA ARG A 114 -7.13 10.88 6.84
C ARG A 114 -8.20 11.53 7.72
N ASP A 115 -8.93 10.72 8.48
CA ASP A 115 -10.00 11.17 9.38
C ASP A 115 -9.45 12.02 10.54
N GLY A 116 -8.27 11.65 11.05
CA GLY A 116 -7.56 12.41 12.07
C GLY A 116 -6.82 13.66 11.58
N ASP A 117 -6.96 14.03 10.30
CA ASP A 117 -6.24 15.15 9.65
C ASP A 117 -4.71 15.10 9.83
N GLN A 118 -4.16 13.89 9.92
CA GLN A 118 -2.73 13.62 10.13
C GLN A 118 -1.97 13.38 8.82
N LEU A 119 -2.65 13.46 7.67
CA LEU A 119 -2.00 13.36 6.38
C LEU A 119 -1.20 14.64 6.10
N PRO A 120 0.01 14.53 5.52
CA PRO A 120 0.74 15.69 5.07
C PRO A 120 -0.05 16.39 3.97
N CYS A 121 -0.54 17.59 4.26
CA CYS A 121 -0.93 18.56 3.25
C CYS A 121 0.35 19.05 2.58
N GLY A 122 0.56 18.68 1.32
CA GLY A 122 1.70 19.24 0.59
C GLY A 122 1.49 20.71 0.25
N PRO A 123 2.49 21.37 -0.37
CA PRO A 123 2.43 22.80 -0.63
C PRO A 123 1.20 23.11 -1.47
N GLU A 124 0.40 24.07 -1.01
CA GLU A 124 -0.74 24.63 -1.73
C GLU A 124 -0.31 24.91 -3.18
N ASP A 125 -1.05 24.39 -4.15
CA ASP A 125 -0.69 24.54 -5.56
C ASP A 125 -0.64 26.04 -5.91
N PRO A 126 0.52 26.62 -6.26
CA PRO A 126 0.63 28.05 -6.50
C PRO A 126 -0.17 28.51 -7.73
N ALA A 127 -0.68 27.58 -8.55
CA ALA A 127 -1.51 27.87 -9.71
C ALA A 127 -2.96 28.27 -9.39
N SER A 128 -3.39 28.22 -8.12
CA SER A 128 -4.75 28.65 -7.73
C SER A 128 -4.89 30.16 -7.41
N LEU A 129 -3.81 30.94 -7.50
CA LEU A 129 -3.80 32.37 -7.19
C LEU A 129 -3.77 33.31 -8.42
N ASP A 130 -3.66 32.78 -9.63
CA ASP A 130 -3.66 33.58 -10.87
C ASP A 130 -5.06 33.56 -11.51
N GLY A 131 -5.97 34.39 -11.01
CA GLY A 131 -7.34 34.42 -11.54
C GLY A 131 -8.30 35.40 -10.89
N LYS A 132 -7.79 36.44 -10.22
CA LYS A 132 -8.64 37.52 -9.70
C LYS A 132 -7.89 38.84 -9.69
N GLU A 133 -7.67 39.38 -10.89
CA GLU A 133 -7.50 40.81 -11.13
C GLU A 133 -8.65 41.33 -12.00
#